data_AF-A0A916JER5-F1
#
_entry.id   AF-A0A916JER5-F1
#
_cell.length_a   1.000
_cell.length_b   1.000
_cell.length_c   1.000
_cell.angle_alpha   90.00
_cell.angle_beta   90.00
_cell.angle_gamma   90.00
#
_symmetry.space_group_name_H-M   'P 1'
#
loop_
_entity.id
_entity.type
_entity.pdbx_description
1 polymer ?
#
loop_
_entity_poly.entity_id
_entity_poly.type
_entity_poly.pdbx_seq_one_letter_code
_entity_poly.pdbx_strand_id
1 'polypeptide(L)'
;MEGEKIDIYQVLNKEIEVHRYRIENSKYPEKGNGKRLDMEIVFDGRKRVVFSGSVILQEIIKKIPLASFPFRTVIKMINRRHEFT
;
A
#
# COMPACT_ATOMS: atom_id res chain seq x y z
N MET A 1 -2.90 11.21 7.01
CA MET A 1 -3.84 10.21 6.46
C MET A 1 -5.08 10.25 7.31
N GLU A 2 -6.25 10.23 6.68
CA GLU A 2 -7.54 10.53 7.30
C GLU A 2 -8.51 9.34 7.21
N GLY A 3 -8.22 8.34 6.38
CA GLY A 3 -9.05 7.16 6.21
C GLY A 3 -9.00 6.18 7.39
N GLU A 4 -10.02 5.35 7.52
CA GLU A 4 -10.08 4.28 8.53
C GLU A 4 -9.10 3.16 8.17
N LYS A 5 -8.39 2.61 9.17
CA LYS A 5 -7.48 1.49 8.95
C LYS A 5 -8.25 0.28 8.41
N ILE A 6 -7.71 -0.34 7.37
CA ILE A 6 -8.16 -1.63 6.85
C ILE A 6 -6.98 -2.60 6.77
N ASP A 7 -7.23 -3.88 6.95
CA ASP A 7 -6.21 -4.90 6.77
C ASP A 7 -5.90 -5.09 5.27
N ILE A 8 -4.62 -5.18 4.90
CA ILE A 8 -4.20 -5.42 3.52
C ILE A 8 -4.83 -6.71 2.96
N TYR A 9 -5.03 -7.74 3.79
CA TYR A 9 -5.65 -9.00 3.38
C TYR A 9 -7.10 -8.82 2.92
N GLN A 10 -7.81 -7.78 3.39
CA GLN A 10 -9.19 -7.50 2.99
C GLN A 10 -9.31 -6.85 1.60
N VAL A 11 -8.23 -6.25 1.12
CA VAL A 11 -8.15 -5.58 -0.20
C VAL A 11 -7.35 -6.38 -1.23
N LEU A 12 -6.80 -7.55 -0.86
CA LEU A 12 -6.10 -8.42 -1.81
C LEU A 12 -7.02 -8.89 -2.94
N ASN A 13 -6.47 -8.91 -4.15
CA ASN A 13 -7.16 -9.30 -5.37
C ASN A 13 -8.42 -8.46 -5.67
N LYS A 14 -8.53 -7.27 -5.08
CA LYS A 14 -9.59 -6.30 -5.34
C LYS A 14 -8.99 -5.03 -5.90
N GLU A 15 -9.75 -4.35 -6.75
CA GLU A 15 -9.37 -3.03 -7.25
C GLU A 15 -9.41 -2.01 -6.11
N ILE A 16 -8.37 -1.21 -6.02
CA ILE A 16 -8.26 -0.09 -5.09
C ILE A 16 -7.82 1.15 -5.87
N GLU A 17 -8.23 2.33 -5.39
CA GLU A 17 -7.73 3.60 -5.90
C GLU A 17 -6.76 4.19 -4.88
N VAL A 18 -5.48 4.32 -5.24
CA VAL A 18 -4.44 4.84 -4.34
C VAL A 18 -4.33 6.35 -4.53
N HIS A 19 -4.54 7.11 -3.45
CA HIS A 19 -4.52 8.58 -3.50
C HIS A 19 -3.18 9.18 -3.10
N ARG A 20 -2.54 8.62 -2.08
CA ARG A 20 -1.22 9.05 -1.60
C ARG A 20 -0.58 7.97 -0.75
N TYR A 21 0.73 8.06 -0.58
CA TYR A 21 1.48 7.18 0.28
C TYR A 21 2.53 7.94 1.07
N ARG A 22 3.05 7.31 2.12
CA ARG A 22 4.29 7.72 2.79
C ARG A 22 5.04 6.47 3.26
N ILE A 23 6.34 6.62 3.47
CA ILE A 23 7.18 5.56 4.01
C ILE A 23 7.79 6.06 5.30
N GLU A 24 7.53 5.34 6.38
CA GLU A 24 7.98 5.68 7.73
C GLU A 24 8.79 4.53 8.34
N ASN A 25 9.45 4.78 9.46
CA ASN A 25 10.11 3.73 10.22
C ASN A 25 9.06 2.75 10.76
N SER A 26 9.34 1.46 10.63
CA SER A 26 8.49 0.40 11.16
C SER A 26 8.64 0.30 12.67
N LYS A 27 7.58 -0.14 13.36
CA LYS A 27 7.66 -0.59 14.76
C LYS A 27 8.43 -1.91 14.91
N TYR A 28 8.69 -2.59 13.80
CA TYR A 28 9.46 -3.84 13.68
C TYR A 28 10.68 -3.58 12.77
N PRO A 29 11.72 -2.88 13.28
CA PRO A 29 12.89 -2.50 12.49
C PRO A 29 13.70 -3.69 11.96
N GLU A 30 13.60 -4.86 12.61
CA GLU A 30 14.27 -6.10 12.25
C GLU A 30 13.65 -6.81 11.03
N LYS A 31 12.45 -6.38 10.59
CA LYS A 31 11.74 -7.00 9.47
C LYS A 31 11.92 -6.20 8.18
N GLY A 32 12.19 -6.91 7.08
CA GLY A 32 12.35 -6.31 5.76
C GLY A 32 13.51 -5.31 5.73
N ASN A 33 13.23 -4.05 5.42
CA ASN A 33 14.19 -2.94 5.43
C ASN A 33 13.99 -1.98 6.63
N GLY A 34 13.25 -2.42 7.65
CA GLY A 34 12.91 -1.59 8.82
C GLY A 34 11.94 -0.44 8.54
N LYS A 35 11.34 -0.39 7.35
CA LYS A 35 10.38 0.64 6.94
C LYS A 35 8.98 0.07 6.70
N ARG A 36 7.98 0.93 6.80
CA ARG A 36 6.58 0.62 6.54
C ARG A 36 6.01 1.59 5.52
N LEU A 37 5.30 1.03 4.55
CA LEU A 37 4.46 1.76 3.62
C LEU A 37 3.11 2.00 4.26
N ASP A 38 2.71 3.26 4.33
CA ASP A 38 1.36 3.67 4.65
C ASP A 38 0.73 4.15 3.32
N MET A 39 -0.47 3.67 2.98
CA MET A 39 -1.20 4.08 1.78
C MET A 39 -2.61 4.53 2.16
N GLU A 40 -3.02 5.68 1.65
CA GLU A 40 -4.42 6.11 1.69
C GLU A 40 -5.08 5.71 0.37
N ILE A 41 -6.14 4.93 0.47
CA ILE A 41 -6.83 4.32 -0.66
C ILE A 41 -8.34 4.61 -0.57
N VAL A 42 -9.03 4.55 -1.70
CA VAL A 42 -10.48 4.35 -1.73
C VAL A 42 -10.75 2.88 -2.05
N PHE A 43 -11.54 2.25 -1.19
CA PHE A 43 -11.98 0.87 -1.31
C PHE A 43 -13.44 0.77 -0.86
N ASP A 44 -14.29 0.15 -1.68
CA ASP A 44 -15.75 0.12 -1.51
C ASP A 44 -16.36 1.53 -1.28
N GLY A 45 -15.89 2.52 -2.03
CA GLY A 45 -16.35 3.91 -1.96
C GLY A 45 -15.96 4.65 -0.67
N ARG A 46 -15.13 4.06 0.20
CA ARG A 46 -14.69 4.67 1.47
C ARG A 46 -13.19 4.91 1.47
N LYS A 47 -12.77 6.04 2.05
CA LYS A 47 -11.35 6.31 2.32
C LYS A 47 -10.84 5.37 3.42
N ARG A 48 -9.80 4.60 3.12
CA ARG A 48 -9.15 3.65 4.02
C ARG A 48 -7.64 3.89 4.07
N VAL A 49 -7.00 3.36 5.10
CA VAL A 49 -5.54 3.34 5.22
C VAL A 49 -5.04 1.90 5.33
N VAL A 50 -4.12 1.53 4.45
CA VAL A 50 -3.45 0.22 4.42
C VAL A 50 -2.00 0.39 4.83
N PHE A 51 -1.52 -0.52 5.68
CA PHE A 51 -0.13 -0.58 6.12
C PHE A 51 0.55 -1.83 5.54
N SER A 52 1.75 -1.68 5.01
CA SER A 52 2.52 -2.80 4.48
C SER A 52 4.01 -2.69 4.80
N GLY A 53 4.60 -3.78 5.29
CA GLY A 53 6.06 -3.93 5.40
C GLY A 53 6.72 -4.44 4.12
N SER A 54 5.99 -4.61 3.01
CA SER A 54 6.53 -5.15 1.76
C SER A 54 7.54 -4.19 1.15
N VAL A 55 8.81 -4.64 1.08
CA VAL A 55 9.89 -3.88 0.42
C VAL A 55 9.60 -3.68 -1.07
N ILE A 56 9.04 -4.70 -1.73
CA ILE A 56 8.70 -4.62 -3.16
C ILE A 56 7.62 -3.55 -3.42
N LEU A 57 6.55 -3.52 -2.62
CA LEU A 57 5.53 -2.47 -2.76
C LEU A 57 6.12 -1.08 -2.53
N GLN A 58 7.01 -0.94 -1.54
CA GLN A 58 7.70 0.33 -1.27
C GLN A 58 8.56 0.78 -2.46
N GLU A 59 9.23 -0.14 -3.15
CA GLU A 59 10.06 0.18 -4.32
C GLU A 59 9.23 0.53 -5.56
N ILE A 60 8.14 -0.20 -5.80
CA ILE A 60 7.26 0.05 -6.93
C ILE A 60 6.56 1.40 -6.77
N ILE A 61 5.94 1.67 -5.62
CA ILE A 61 5.16 2.91 -5.43
C ILE A 61 6.03 4.17 -5.49
N LYS A 62 7.31 4.08 -5.09
CA LYS A 62 8.28 5.18 -5.23
C LYS A 62 8.58 5.57 -6.68
N LYS A 63 8.41 4.63 -7.62
CA LYS A 63 8.66 4.87 -9.05
C LYS A 63 7.45 5.50 -9.75
N ILE A 64 6.29 5.54 -9.09
CA ILE A 64 5.07 6.13 -9.65
C ILE A 64 5.18 7.66 -9.51
N PRO A 65 5.06 8.42 -10.62
CA PRO A 65 5.06 9.88 -10.57
C PRO A 65 3.90 10.40 -9.71
N LEU A 66 4.13 11.47 -8.95
CA LEU A 66 3.07 12.09 -8.13
C LEU A 66 1.87 12.55 -8.98
N ALA A 67 2.11 12.95 -10.24
CA ALA A 67 1.05 13.35 -11.17
C ALA A 67 0.13 12.18 -11.59
N SER A 68 0.53 10.93 -11.35
CA SER A 68 -0.29 9.76 -11.63
C SER A 68 -1.28 9.45 -10.51
N PHE A 69 -1.26 10.17 -9.39
CA PHE A 69 -2.22 9.97 -8.31
C PHE A 69 -3.48 10.83 -8.53
N PRO A 70 -4.69 10.29 -8.28
CA PRO A 70 -4.94 8.91 -7.89
C PRO A 70 -4.81 7.92 -9.06
N PHE A 71 -4.35 6.71 -8.79
CA PHE A 71 -4.35 5.61 -9.77
C PHE A 71 -5.04 4.38 -9.22
N ARG A 72 -5.59 3.55 -10.13
CA ARG A 72 -6.19 2.27 -9.79
C ARG A 72 -5.19 1.14 -9.98
N THR A 73 -5.23 0.18 -9.07
CA THR A 73 -4.37 -1.01 -9.10
C THR A 73 -4.99 -2.15 -8.31
N VAL A 74 -4.41 -3.34 -8.42
CA VAL A 74 -4.75 -4.49 -7.57
C VAL A 74 -3.49 -4.91 -6.81
N ILE A 75 -3.63 -5.08 -5.48
CA ILE A 75 -2.58 -5.72 -4.68
C ILE A 75 -2.81 -7.23 -4.71
N LYS A 76 -1.85 -7.99 -5.23
CA LYS A 76 -1.90 -9.46 -5.27
C LYS A 76 -0.83 -10.06 -4.36
N MET A 77 -1.10 -11.27 -3.89
CA MET A 77 -0.09 -12.10 -3.24
C MET A 77 0.49 -13.08 -4.25
N ILE A 78 1.73 -12.84 -4.68
CA ILE A 78 2.46 -13.68 -5.63
C ILE A 78 3.69 -14.24 -4.91
N ASN A 79 3.87 -15.56 -4.92
CA ASN A 79 5.01 -16.23 -4.27
C ASN A 79 5.22 -15.80 -2.79
N ARG A 80 4.12 -15.65 -2.04
CA ARG A 80 4.10 -15.17 -0.63
C ARG A 80 4.58 -13.72 -0.43
N ARG A 81 4.61 -12.90 -1.49
CA ARG A 81 4.96 -11.48 -1.45
C ARG A 81 3.83 -10.64 -2.02
N HIS A 82 3.74 -9.39 -1.59
CA HIS A 82 2.75 -8.44 -2.08
C HIS A 82 3.30 -7.67 -3.28
N GLU A 83 2.54 -7.63 -4.38
CA GLU A 83 2.90 -6.94 -5.62
C GLU A 83 1.70 -6.14 -6.18
N PHE A 84 1.98 -5.01 -6.84
CA PHE A 84 0.98 -4.27 -7.62
C PHE A 84 0.89 -4.89 -9.01
N THR A 85 -0.34 -5.15 -9.47
CA THR A 85 -0.64 -5.62 -10.83
C THR A 85 -1.68 -4.75 -11.49
#